data_AF-A0A8C3SZ40-F1
#
_entry.id   AF-A0A8C3SZ40-F1
#
_cell.length_a   1.000
_cell.length_b   1.000
_cell.length_c   1.000
_cell.angle_alpha   90.00
_cell.angle_beta   90.00
_cell.angle_gamma   90.00
#
_symmetry.space_group_name_H-M   'P 1'
#
loop_
_entity.id
_entity.type
_entity.pdbx_description
1 polymer ?
#
loop_
_entity_poly.entity_id
_entity_poly.type
_entity_poly.pdbx_seq_one_letter_code
_entity_poly.pdbx_strand_id
1 'polypeptide(L)'
;MLQPLKHGLGAAGTFPWRPLSWRRARLSTRGRGLEDFGTRLAAGPTLRHFLRNASPPQETRHQLVEELEPYVPSSILEGARRKVYLETYGCQMNVNDTEIAWAILQKSGYLRTHRLEEVWEKAEQAIWNRLRHLTALKSKRLRSQAPLRIGILGCMAERLKEEILHKEKLVDIVAGPDAYRDLPRLLAVAESGQQAANVLLSLDETYADVLPVQTSPDATSAFVSIMRGCDNMCSYCIVPFTRGRERSRPLASILQEVKMLSDQGVKEVTLLGQNVNSFRDTSEVQFRSAAAPGLSRGFSTIYRAKEGGLRFAHLLDQASRVDPEMRIRFTSPHPKDFPDEVLQLVQDRHNICKQLHLPAQSGSSRVLEAMRRGYTREAYLELVQRVRDSIPGVSLSSDFIAGFCGETEDDHQQTVSLLRQVRYNVGFLFAYSMRQKTRAYHRLQDDVPAEVKRRRLEELISVFREEASRANGAMVGRSQLVLVEGPSKRSAAELCGRNDGNIRVVFPDTEMEDGTGSGAVVRAQPGDYVLVKVTSASSQTLKGVLLRRTSLRESAAHR
;
A
#
# COMPACT_ATOMS: atom_id res chain seq x y z
N MET A 1 12.68 -46.73 30.22
CA MET A 1 13.17 -47.62 31.30
C MET A 1 13.50 -46.72 32.48
N LEU A 2 12.85 -46.68 33.63
CA LEU A 2 11.99 -47.62 34.34
C LEU A 2 10.97 -46.82 35.19
N GLN A 3 9.69 -47.13 35.06
CA GLN A 3 8.77 -47.31 36.20
C GLN A 3 8.88 -48.79 36.61
N PRO A 4 8.33 -49.31 37.74
CA PRO A 4 7.23 -48.77 38.57
C PRO A 4 7.39 -48.98 40.10
N LEU A 5 6.43 -48.48 40.89
CA LEU A 5 5.89 -49.22 42.04
C LEU A 5 4.47 -48.72 42.35
N LYS A 6 3.52 -49.64 42.20
CA LYS A 6 2.10 -49.55 42.60
C LYS A 6 1.95 -50.10 44.02
N HIS A 7 0.92 -49.64 44.74
CA HIS A 7 -0.05 -50.35 45.62
C HIS A 7 -0.58 -49.29 46.61
N GLY A 8 -1.87 -49.08 46.91
CA GLY A 8 -3.13 -49.69 46.51
C GLY A 8 -4.21 -49.27 47.55
N LEU A 9 -5.42 -48.93 47.08
CA LEU A 9 -6.77 -49.03 47.70
C LEU A 9 -7.02 -48.41 49.11
N GLY A 10 -8.07 -47.64 49.41
CA GLY A 10 -9.25 -47.19 48.69
C GLY A 10 -10.23 -46.43 49.64
N ALA A 11 -11.35 -45.98 49.04
CA ALA A 11 -12.63 -45.53 49.62
C ALA A 11 -12.83 -44.08 50.13
N ALA A 12 -13.67 -43.38 49.34
CA ALA A 12 -14.82 -42.55 49.72
C ALA A 12 -14.62 -41.25 50.52
N GLY A 13 -14.84 -40.11 49.84
CA GLY A 13 -15.03 -38.79 50.44
C GLY A 13 -15.50 -37.77 49.41
N THR A 14 -16.80 -37.74 49.16
CA THR A 14 -17.52 -36.79 48.30
C THR A 14 -17.53 -35.38 48.91
N PHE A 15 -17.09 -34.36 48.17
CA PHE A 15 -17.30 -32.95 48.53
C PHE A 15 -18.19 -32.27 47.46
N PRO A 16 -19.34 -31.68 47.84
CA PRO A 16 -20.32 -31.18 46.89
C PRO A 16 -20.08 -29.71 46.50
N TRP A 17 -20.17 -29.45 45.20
CA TRP A 17 -20.48 -28.14 44.65
C TRP A 17 -21.98 -27.84 44.87
N ARG A 18 -22.31 -26.68 45.45
CA ARG A 18 -23.70 -26.19 45.54
C ARG A 18 -23.89 -24.91 44.69
N PRO A 19 -24.85 -24.90 43.76
CA PRO A 19 -25.33 -23.70 43.07
C PRO A 19 -26.50 -23.07 43.86
N LEU A 20 -26.51 -21.74 43.99
CA LEU A 20 -27.62 -21.00 44.60
C LEU A 20 -28.62 -20.57 43.52
N SER A 21 -29.76 -21.27 43.53
CA SER A 21 -30.98 -20.94 42.80
C SER A 21 -31.75 -19.80 43.47
N TRP A 22 -32.17 -18.79 42.71
CA TRP A 22 -33.12 -17.78 43.17
C TRP A 22 -34.55 -18.19 42.75
N ARG A 23 -35.39 -18.57 43.73
CA ARG A 23 -36.85 -18.68 43.56
C ARG A 23 -37.54 -17.40 44.08
N ARG A 24 -38.59 -17.04 43.35
CA ARG A 24 -39.50 -15.90 43.54
C ARG A 24 -40.10 -15.83 44.95
N ALA A 25 -40.13 -14.62 45.50
CA ALA A 25 -41.17 -14.17 46.44
C ALA A 25 -41.83 -12.91 45.86
N ARG A 26 -43.16 -12.91 45.73
CA ARG A 26 -43.98 -11.71 45.49
C ARG A 26 -44.55 -11.24 46.83
N LEU A 27 -44.61 -9.93 47.04
CA LEU A 27 -45.59 -9.15 47.83
C LEU A 27 -45.27 -7.65 47.56
N SER A 28 -45.94 -7.01 46.61
CA SER A 28 -47.07 -6.06 46.79
C SER A 28 -46.70 -4.68 47.39
N THR A 29 -46.53 -3.73 46.48
CA THR A 29 -46.99 -2.31 46.50
C THR A 29 -46.82 -1.45 47.76
N ARG A 30 -45.97 -0.42 47.66
CA ARG A 30 -46.28 0.96 48.06
C ARG A 30 -45.51 1.94 47.18
N GLY A 31 -46.25 2.72 46.39
CA GLY A 31 -45.70 3.76 45.52
C GLY A 31 -45.25 4.99 46.30
N ARG A 32 -44.14 5.57 45.84
CA ARG A 32 -43.71 6.99 45.92
C ARG A 32 -42.28 7.02 45.39
N GLY A 33 -42.06 7.54 44.18
CA GLY A 33 -40.70 7.62 43.62
C GLY A 33 -40.55 8.00 42.15
N LEU A 34 -41.64 8.23 41.41
CA LEU A 34 -41.57 8.61 39.99
C LEU A 34 -42.11 10.03 39.69
N GLU A 35 -42.72 10.71 40.67
CA GLU A 35 -43.25 12.08 40.48
C GLU A 35 -42.24 13.19 40.86
N ASP A 36 -41.11 12.87 41.52
CA ASP A 36 -40.17 13.89 42.04
C ASP A 36 -39.00 14.22 41.08
N PHE A 37 -38.88 13.51 39.95
CA PHE A 37 -37.80 13.75 38.98
C PHE A 37 -38.20 14.76 37.89
N GLY A 38 -39.47 14.76 37.47
CA GLY A 38 -40.00 15.68 36.45
C GLY A 38 -40.13 17.12 36.96
N THR A 39 -40.51 17.32 38.22
CA THR A 39 -40.63 18.63 38.87
C THR A 39 -39.28 19.29 39.10
N ARG A 40 -38.20 18.52 39.35
CA ARG A 40 -36.84 19.06 39.49
C ARG A 40 -36.25 19.55 38.16
N LEU A 41 -36.64 18.96 37.03
CA LEU A 41 -36.25 19.42 35.69
C LEU A 41 -36.97 20.72 35.28
N ALA A 42 -38.21 20.93 35.74
CA ALA A 42 -38.97 22.14 35.44
C ALA A 42 -38.47 23.39 36.19
N ALA A 43 -37.78 23.21 37.33
CA ALA A 43 -37.21 24.30 38.13
C ALA A 43 -35.73 24.61 37.80
N GLY A 44 -35.13 23.92 36.82
CA GLY A 44 -33.74 24.13 36.40
C GLY A 44 -33.56 25.35 35.48
N PRO A 45 -32.35 25.94 35.43
CA PRO A 45 -32.08 27.08 34.55
C PRO A 45 -32.27 26.68 33.07
N THR A 46 -33.12 27.42 32.36
CA THR A 46 -33.42 27.19 30.95
C THR A 46 -32.24 27.58 30.05
N LEU A 47 -32.21 27.11 28.80
CA LEU A 47 -31.19 27.46 27.80
C LEU A 47 -31.00 29.00 27.64
N ARG A 48 -32.07 29.78 27.85
CA ARG A 48 -32.03 31.25 27.86
C ARG A 48 -31.19 31.84 29.00
N HIS A 49 -31.08 31.13 30.13
CA HIS A 49 -30.23 31.52 31.25
C HIS A 49 -28.73 31.46 30.88
N PHE A 50 -28.33 30.54 30.00
CA PHE A 50 -26.96 30.42 29.51
C PHE A 50 -26.64 31.40 28.36
N LEU A 51 -27.64 31.77 27.57
CA LEU A 51 -27.49 32.75 26.48
C LEU A 51 -27.40 34.21 26.97
N ARG A 52 -27.79 34.51 28.21
CA ARG A 52 -27.79 35.88 28.75
C ARG A 52 -26.40 36.42 29.10
N ASN A 53 -25.39 35.55 29.18
CA ASN A 53 -23.99 35.89 29.44
C ASN A 53 -23.09 35.75 28.20
N ALA A 54 -23.65 35.50 27.03
CA ALA A 54 -22.90 35.49 25.78
C ALA A 54 -22.83 36.92 25.22
N SER A 55 -21.71 37.61 25.42
CA SER A 55 -21.39 38.82 24.67
C SER A 55 -21.31 38.49 23.16
N PRO A 56 -21.76 39.38 22.27
CA PRO A 56 -21.61 39.17 20.83
C PRO A 56 -20.13 39.05 20.46
N PRO A 57 -19.76 38.26 19.43
CA PRO A 57 -18.37 38.15 19.01
C PRO A 57 -17.92 39.52 18.51
N GLN A 58 -16.89 40.07 19.13
CA GLN A 58 -16.13 41.17 18.57
C GLN A 58 -15.42 40.62 17.33
N GLU A 59 -15.66 41.22 16.15
CA GLU A 59 -14.92 40.90 14.93
C GLU A 59 -13.45 41.32 15.08
N THR A 60 -12.63 40.49 15.70
CA THR A 60 -11.18 40.53 15.49
C THR A 60 -10.89 39.72 14.24
N ARG A 61 -10.41 40.39 13.19
CA ARG A 61 -9.71 39.77 12.05
C ARG A 61 -8.48 39.04 12.59
N HIS A 62 -8.66 37.79 13.02
CA HIS A 62 -7.55 36.89 13.28
C HIS A 62 -7.06 36.35 11.93
N GLN A 63 -5.90 36.84 11.50
CA GLN A 63 -5.06 36.12 10.55
C GLN A 63 -4.86 34.70 11.10
N LEU A 64 -5.29 33.70 10.34
CA LEU A 64 -5.07 32.28 10.64
C LEU A 64 -3.56 32.00 10.54
N VAL A 65 -2.84 32.26 11.63
CA VAL A 65 -1.55 31.64 11.90
C VAL A 65 -1.87 30.33 12.60
N GLU A 66 -1.48 29.21 12.01
CA GLU A 66 -1.47 27.89 12.65
C GLU A 66 -0.76 28.01 14.01
N GLU A 67 -1.49 27.86 15.10
CA GLU A 67 -0.91 27.74 16.44
C GLU A 67 -0.17 26.40 16.53
N LEU A 68 1.13 26.45 16.28
CA LEU A 68 2.09 25.43 16.68
C LEU A 68 2.04 25.28 18.22
N GLU A 69 1.77 24.07 18.70
CA GLU A 69 1.74 23.74 20.13
C GLU A 69 3.05 24.18 20.84
N PRO A 70 2.98 24.94 21.96
CA PRO A 70 4.04 25.87 22.37
C PRO A 70 5.10 25.30 23.33
N TYR A 71 5.72 24.16 23.01
CA TYR A 71 6.80 23.60 23.86
C TYR A 71 8.15 23.36 23.16
N VAL A 72 8.27 23.67 21.87
CA VAL A 72 9.55 23.55 21.14
C VAL A 72 9.80 24.83 20.36
N PRO A 73 10.87 25.61 20.68
CA PRO A 73 11.26 26.76 19.89
C PRO A 73 11.48 26.35 18.41
N SER A 74 11.03 27.18 17.47
CA SER A 74 11.21 26.94 16.02
C SER A 74 12.66 26.71 15.62
N SER A 75 13.61 27.32 16.34
CA SER A 75 15.05 27.12 16.17
C SER A 75 15.55 25.71 16.49
N ILE A 76 14.82 24.90 17.27
CA ILE A 76 15.16 23.50 17.56
C ILE A 76 14.65 22.55 16.46
N LEU A 77 13.65 22.99 15.68
CA LEU A 77 13.12 22.21 14.54
C LEU A 77 14.00 22.31 13.29
N GLU A 78 14.93 23.28 13.25
CA GLU A 78 15.90 23.43 12.17
C GLU A 78 17.03 22.39 12.29
N GLY A 79 17.14 21.52 11.28
CA GLY A 79 18.10 20.41 11.24
C GLY A 79 19.58 20.80 11.19
N ALA A 80 19.92 22.08 11.26
CA ALA A 80 21.29 22.61 11.33
C ALA A 80 22.28 21.96 10.34
N ARG A 81 21.84 21.67 9.09
CA ARG A 81 22.62 20.98 8.05
C ARG A 81 23.11 19.58 8.42
N ARG A 82 22.46 18.91 9.39
CA ARG A 82 22.78 17.52 9.76
C ARG A 82 22.49 16.57 8.63
N LYS A 83 23.31 15.53 8.52
CA LYS A 83 23.19 14.51 7.47
C LYS A 83 22.24 13.40 7.89
N VAL A 84 21.27 13.08 7.04
CA VAL A 84 20.30 12.01 7.21
C VAL A 84 20.55 10.93 6.16
N TYR A 85 20.66 9.67 6.62
CA TYR A 85 20.69 8.49 5.79
C TYR A 85 19.35 7.76 5.90
N LEU A 86 18.69 7.51 4.77
CA LEU A 86 17.42 6.79 4.71
C LEU A 86 17.63 5.44 4.03
N GLU A 87 17.29 4.36 4.75
CA GLU A 87 17.37 2.99 4.25
C GLU A 87 15.96 2.42 4.14
N THR A 88 15.48 2.22 2.91
CA THR A 88 14.10 1.78 2.67
C THR A 88 13.99 0.26 2.62
N TYR A 89 13.05 -0.29 3.39
CA TYR A 89 12.62 -1.67 3.35
C TYR A 89 11.10 -1.76 3.18
N GLY A 90 10.61 -2.80 2.51
CA GLY A 90 9.19 -3.08 2.40
C GLY A 90 8.62 -2.90 0.99
N CYS A 91 7.42 -2.32 0.89
CA CYS A 91 6.66 -2.26 -0.36
C CYS A 91 6.80 -0.93 -1.09
N GLN A 92 6.15 -0.79 -2.24
CA GLN A 92 6.13 0.44 -3.05
C GLN A 92 5.68 1.68 -2.25
N MET A 93 4.75 1.49 -1.29
CA MET A 93 4.37 2.56 -0.36
C MET A 93 5.53 3.03 0.49
N ASN A 94 6.41 2.14 0.95
CA ASN A 94 7.56 2.54 1.75
C ASN A 94 8.58 3.33 0.94
N VAL A 95 8.73 3.03 -0.37
CA VAL A 95 9.57 3.83 -1.27
C VAL A 95 9.03 5.25 -1.38
N ASN A 96 7.72 5.39 -1.61
CA ASN A 96 7.07 6.70 -1.66
C ASN A 96 7.11 7.45 -0.32
N ASP A 97 6.82 6.74 0.79
CA ASP A 97 6.85 7.27 2.15
C ASP A 97 8.25 7.80 2.52
N THR A 98 9.33 7.18 2.03
CA THR A 98 10.70 7.67 2.20
C THR A 98 10.93 9.02 1.51
N GLU A 99 10.39 9.21 0.30
CA GLU A 99 10.54 10.49 -0.42
C GLU A 99 9.68 11.60 0.23
N ILE A 100 8.51 11.26 0.77
CA ILE A 100 7.70 12.20 1.60
C ILE A 100 8.47 12.60 2.86
N ALA A 101 9.01 11.62 3.61
CA ALA A 101 9.79 11.89 4.80
C ALA A 101 11.03 12.76 4.49
N TRP A 102 11.69 12.50 3.36
CA TRP A 102 12.81 13.31 2.90
C TRP A 102 12.39 14.75 2.59
N ALA A 103 11.27 14.97 1.88
CA ALA A 103 10.77 16.31 1.57
C ALA A 103 10.50 17.15 2.83
N ILE A 104 9.95 16.54 3.88
CA ILE A 104 9.70 17.19 5.18
C ILE A 104 11.01 17.57 5.87
N LEU A 105 11.98 16.65 5.89
CA LEU A 105 13.28 16.90 6.51
C LEU A 105 14.09 17.94 5.74
N GLN A 106 14.02 17.95 4.41
CA GLN A 106 14.70 18.95 3.58
C GLN A 106 14.15 20.35 3.82
N LYS A 107 12.82 20.51 3.90
CA LYS A 107 12.18 21.78 4.29
C LYS A 107 12.65 22.27 5.66
N SER A 108 12.95 21.33 6.55
CA SER A 108 13.47 21.60 7.90
C SER A 108 15.00 21.79 7.95
N GLY A 109 15.71 21.82 6.81
CA GLY A 109 17.14 22.14 6.74
C GLY A 109 18.12 20.96 6.94
N TYR A 110 17.66 19.71 6.86
CA TYR A 110 18.53 18.52 6.86
C TYR A 110 19.17 18.26 5.49
N LEU A 111 20.32 17.57 5.44
CA LEU A 111 21.05 17.19 4.22
C LEU A 111 21.03 15.67 4.01
N ARG A 112 20.83 15.20 2.77
CA ARG A 112 20.83 13.75 2.46
C ARG A 112 22.26 13.24 2.35
N THR A 113 22.53 12.04 2.84
CA THR A 113 23.79 11.31 2.58
C THR A 113 23.49 9.92 2.03
N HIS A 114 24.34 9.43 1.12
CA HIS A 114 24.25 8.10 0.52
C HIS A 114 25.30 7.11 1.05
N ARG A 115 26.25 7.58 1.87
CA ARG A 115 27.34 6.77 2.43
C ARG A 115 27.11 6.53 3.92
N LEU A 116 27.00 5.25 4.29
CA LEU A 116 26.92 4.78 5.69
C LEU A 116 28.26 4.21 6.21
N GLU A 117 29.24 3.98 5.32
CA GLU A 117 30.54 3.34 5.58
C GLU A 117 30.43 1.87 6.08
N GLU A 118 30.25 1.01 5.06
CA GLU A 118 30.67 -0.40 4.84
C GLU A 118 30.00 -1.62 5.53
N VAL A 119 29.66 -2.58 4.64
CA VAL A 119 29.27 -4.01 4.76
C VAL A 119 27.77 -4.37 4.90
N TRP A 120 27.41 -5.33 4.04
CA TRP A 120 26.13 -5.92 3.66
C TRP A 120 26.11 -7.39 4.07
N GLU A 121 24.97 -7.91 4.55
CA GLU A 121 24.55 -9.29 4.21
C GLU A 121 23.03 -9.43 4.38
N LYS A 122 22.39 -10.07 3.38
CA LYS A 122 20.94 -10.26 3.27
C LYS A 122 20.48 -11.48 4.08
N ALA A 123 19.40 -11.31 4.85
CA ALA A 123 18.30 -12.27 4.92
C ALA A 123 17.15 -11.64 5.71
N GLU A 124 15.93 -12.05 5.45
CA GLU A 124 14.64 -11.62 6.04
C GLU A 124 14.54 -11.62 7.59
N GLN A 125 15.64 -11.85 8.30
CA GLN A 125 15.87 -11.52 9.72
C GLN A 125 16.62 -10.17 9.89
N ALA A 126 16.58 -9.32 8.85
CA ALA A 126 17.47 -8.18 8.67
C ALA A 126 17.30 -7.09 9.71
N ILE A 127 16.08 -6.70 10.12
CA ILE A 127 15.93 -5.47 10.89
C ILE A 127 16.60 -5.57 12.26
N TRP A 128 16.41 -6.65 13.00
CA TRP A 128 17.08 -6.82 14.31
C TRP A 128 18.61 -6.95 14.17
N ASN A 129 19.09 -7.69 13.17
CA ASN A 129 20.53 -7.80 12.90
C ASN A 129 21.13 -6.45 12.47
N ARG A 130 20.39 -5.70 11.66
CA ARG A 130 20.77 -4.38 11.16
C ARG A 130 20.74 -3.34 12.27
N LEU A 131 19.75 -3.38 13.16
CA LEU A 131 19.70 -2.53 14.35
C LEU A 131 20.91 -2.78 15.24
N ARG A 132 21.24 -4.05 15.54
CA ARG A 132 22.45 -4.40 16.29
C ARG A 132 23.73 -3.84 15.63
N HIS A 133 23.83 -3.93 14.30
CA HIS A 133 24.96 -3.34 13.56
C HIS A 133 25.01 -1.81 13.69
N LEU A 134 23.89 -1.12 13.46
CA LEU A 134 23.79 0.34 13.60
C LEU A 134 24.06 0.80 15.04
N THR A 135 23.65 0.01 16.04
CA THR A 135 24.00 0.24 17.44
C THR A 135 25.50 0.14 17.69
N ALA A 136 26.16 -0.87 17.13
CA ALA A 136 27.62 -1.00 17.25
C ALA A 136 28.33 0.23 16.67
N LEU A 137 27.85 0.76 15.54
CA LEU A 137 28.35 2.00 14.95
C LEU A 137 28.06 3.21 15.84
N LYS A 138 26.84 3.32 16.42
CA LYS A 138 26.48 4.37 17.38
C LYS A 138 27.41 4.38 18.59
N SER A 139 27.70 3.23 19.17
CA SER A 139 28.61 3.08 20.33
C SER A 139 30.06 3.45 19.99
N LYS A 140 30.54 3.13 18.78
CA LYS A 140 31.87 3.55 18.31
C LYS A 140 31.94 5.07 18.09
N ARG A 141 30.90 5.67 17.52
CA ARG A 141 30.81 7.10 17.18
C ARG A 141 30.56 8.01 18.38
N LEU A 142 29.98 7.49 19.48
CA LEU A 142 29.86 8.23 20.74
C LEU A 142 31.22 8.72 21.27
N ARG A 143 32.33 8.07 20.87
CA ARG A 143 33.70 8.45 21.25
C ARG A 143 34.32 9.51 20.34
N SER A 144 33.66 9.89 19.25
CA SER A 144 34.19 10.83 18.24
C SER A 144 33.08 11.76 17.68
N GLN A 145 32.90 12.87 18.39
CA GLN A 145 32.38 14.18 17.94
C GLN A 145 30.97 14.34 17.34
N ALA A 146 30.11 13.32 17.17
CA ALA A 146 28.66 13.55 16.99
C ALA A 146 27.81 12.31 17.33
N PRO A 147 26.74 12.43 18.15
CA PRO A 147 25.89 11.29 18.49
C PRO A 147 25.07 10.84 17.27
N LEU A 148 25.23 9.58 16.85
CA LEU A 148 24.39 8.95 15.84
C LEU A 148 23.00 8.65 16.43
N ARG A 149 21.94 9.05 15.73
CA ARG A 149 20.55 8.72 16.08
C ARG A 149 19.98 7.68 15.13
N ILE A 150 19.23 6.73 15.69
CA ILE A 150 18.62 5.63 14.95
C ILE A 150 17.11 5.76 15.05
N GLY A 151 16.46 5.83 13.89
CA GLY A 151 15.00 5.92 13.77
C GLY A 151 14.41 4.74 12.99
N ILE A 152 13.24 4.26 13.41
CA ILE A 152 12.45 3.26 12.68
C ILE A 152 11.14 3.90 12.24
N LEU A 153 10.86 3.82 10.94
CA LEU A 153 9.70 4.44 10.31
C LEU A 153 8.78 3.41 9.65
N GLY A 154 7.49 3.74 9.55
CA GLY A 154 6.50 3.00 8.76
C GLY A 154 5.73 1.91 9.52
N CYS A 155 5.01 1.05 8.80
CA CYS A 155 4.05 0.09 9.40
C CYS A 155 4.67 -0.87 10.43
N MET A 156 5.96 -1.17 10.32
CA MET A 156 6.65 -2.00 11.32
C MET A 156 6.84 -1.29 12.66
N ALA A 157 7.08 0.03 12.64
CA ALA A 157 7.27 0.86 13.83
C ALA A 157 6.04 0.81 14.75
N GLU A 158 4.86 0.80 14.14
CA GLU A 158 3.59 0.74 14.85
C GLU A 158 3.25 -0.67 15.35
N ARG A 159 3.56 -1.72 14.57
CA ARG A 159 3.34 -3.10 15.00
C ARG A 159 4.23 -3.49 16.18
N LEU A 160 5.51 -3.13 16.12
CA LEU A 160 6.54 -3.60 17.05
C LEU A 160 6.89 -2.56 18.12
N LYS A 161 6.07 -1.52 18.32
CA LYS A 161 6.36 -0.41 19.24
C LYS A 161 6.85 -0.89 20.61
N GLU A 162 6.09 -1.78 21.27
CA GLU A 162 6.42 -2.25 22.62
C GLU A 162 7.71 -3.09 22.61
N GLU A 163 7.88 -3.98 21.65
CA GLU A 163 9.09 -4.79 21.54
C GLU A 163 10.33 -3.94 21.25
N ILE A 164 10.21 -2.97 20.35
CA ILE A 164 11.30 -2.04 19.99
C ILE A 164 11.67 -1.18 21.21
N LEU A 165 10.69 -0.59 21.90
CA LEU A 165 10.96 0.30 23.03
C LEU A 165 11.44 -0.44 24.29
N HIS A 166 10.88 -1.63 24.59
CA HIS A 166 11.23 -2.39 25.79
C HIS A 166 12.47 -3.26 25.63
N LYS A 167 12.63 -3.98 24.50
CA LYS A 167 13.79 -4.87 24.29
C LYS A 167 15.03 -4.09 23.86
N GLU A 168 14.85 -2.98 23.14
CA GLU A 168 15.97 -2.23 22.59
C GLU A 168 15.87 -0.74 22.97
N LYS A 169 16.53 -0.35 24.07
CA LYS A 169 16.87 1.07 24.38
C LYS A 169 17.81 1.71 23.33
N LEU A 170 17.85 1.16 22.11
CA LEU A 170 18.82 1.41 21.05
C LEU A 170 18.25 2.34 19.98
N VAL A 171 16.92 2.42 19.86
CA VAL A 171 16.20 3.27 18.91
C VAL A 171 15.82 4.58 19.58
N ASP A 172 16.18 5.70 18.96
CA ASP A 172 15.87 7.04 19.47
C ASP A 172 14.49 7.52 18.98
N ILE A 173 14.08 7.11 17.77
CA ILE A 173 12.86 7.61 17.11
C ILE A 173 12.03 6.46 16.54
N VAL A 174 10.73 6.49 16.79
CA VAL A 174 9.77 5.53 16.22
C VAL A 174 8.61 6.31 15.62
N ALA A 175 8.45 6.31 14.30
CA ALA A 175 7.34 7.00 13.63
C ALA A 175 6.48 6.07 12.78
N GLY A 176 5.17 6.11 13.01
CA GLY A 176 4.18 5.43 12.19
C GLY A 176 4.00 6.10 10.82
N PRO A 177 3.26 5.48 9.90
CA PRO A 177 3.08 6.00 8.55
C PRO A 177 2.36 7.36 8.48
N ASP A 178 1.55 7.70 9.47
CA ASP A 178 0.80 8.97 9.53
C ASP A 178 1.52 10.07 10.34
N ALA A 179 2.74 9.80 10.82
CA ALA A 179 3.48 10.69 11.72
C ALA A 179 4.72 11.33 11.09
N TYR A 180 4.84 11.34 9.75
CA TYR A 180 6.05 11.87 9.10
C TYR A 180 6.17 13.39 9.21
N ARG A 181 5.05 14.13 9.28
CA ARG A 181 5.07 15.58 9.58
C ARG A 181 5.70 15.90 10.93
N ASP A 182 5.57 14.95 11.86
CA ASP A 182 6.10 15.07 13.22
C ASP A 182 7.61 14.75 13.30
N LEU A 183 8.24 14.30 12.21
CA LEU A 183 9.65 13.90 12.22
C LEU A 183 10.60 15.01 12.71
N PRO A 184 10.48 16.28 12.30
CA PRO A 184 11.34 17.35 12.83
C PRO A 184 11.22 17.48 14.34
N ARG A 185 9.99 17.41 14.88
CA ARG A 185 9.77 17.47 16.34
C ARG A 185 10.30 16.22 17.05
N LEU A 186 10.10 15.02 16.49
CA LEU A 186 10.63 13.78 17.06
C LEU A 186 12.16 13.77 17.07
N LEU A 187 12.80 14.31 16.03
CA LEU A 187 14.25 14.50 15.96
C LEU A 187 14.71 15.50 17.03
N ALA A 188 14.06 16.65 17.16
CA ALA A 188 14.34 17.63 18.21
C ALA A 188 14.23 17.04 19.63
N VAL A 189 13.20 16.25 19.91
CA VAL A 189 13.06 15.56 21.20
C VAL A 189 14.18 14.53 21.40
N ALA A 190 14.51 13.76 20.36
CA ALA A 190 15.61 12.81 20.41
C ALA A 190 16.98 13.47 20.66
N GLU A 191 17.15 14.72 20.25
CA GLU A 191 18.36 15.51 20.54
C GLU A 191 18.55 15.78 22.02
N SER A 192 17.46 16.00 22.76
CA SER A 192 17.49 16.17 24.22
C SER A 192 17.86 14.88 24.99
N GLY A 193 18.04 13.76 24.28
CA GLY A 193 18.40 12.46 24.85
C GLY A 193 17.20 11.60 25.23
N GLN A 194 15.97 12.07 25.02
CA GLN A 194 14.74 11.32 25.23
C GLN A 194 14.40 10.45 24.02
N GLN A 195 13.74 9.31 24.23
CA GLN A 195 13.17 8.54 23.13
C GLN A 195 11.85 9.18 22.68
N ALA A 196 11.68 9.36 21.38
CA ALA A 196 10.49 9.96 20.79
C ALA A 196 9.72 8.94 19.95
N ALA A 197 8.43 8.77 20.20
CA ALA A 197 7.60 7.84 19.43
C ALA A 197 6.22 8.44 19.11
N ASN A 198 5.87 8.47 17.82
CA ASN A 198 4.53 8.80 17.36
C ASN A 198 4.07 7.76 16.32
N VAL A 199 3.13 6.91 16.71
CA VAL A 199 2.55 5.88 15.85
C VAL A 199 1.02 6.02 15.75
N LEU A 200 0.50 7.17 16.16
CA LEU A 200 -0.94 7.43 16.13
C LEU A 200 -1.40 7.54 14.67
N LEU A 201 -2.53 6.91 14.38
CA LEU A 201 -3.16 6.98 13.07
C LEU A 201 -4.04 8.22 13.01
N SER A 202 -3.77 9.11 12.06
CA SER A 202 -4.53 10.34 11.86
C SER A 202 -5.82 10.04 11.13
N LEU A 203 -6.92 10.79 11.39
CA LEU A 203 -8.19 10.65 10.69
C LEU A 203 -8.25 11.36 9.33
N ASP A 204 -7.33 12.29 9.06
CA ASP A 204 -7.41 13.15 7.88
C ASP A 204 -6.10 13.21 7.09
N GLU A 205 -5.00 12.67 7.62
CA GLU A 205 -3.68 12.79 6.99
C GLU A 205 -3.57 12.01 5.67
N THR A 206 -3.21 12.73 4.61
CA THR A 206 -2.94 12.21 3.27
C THR A 206 -1.68 12.78 2.63
N TYR A 207 -0.96 13.69 3.31
CA TYR A 207 0.19 14.45 2.79
C TYR A 207 -0.11 15.25 1.51
N ALA A 208 -1.34 15.78 1.37
CA ALA A 208 -1.79 16.46 0.15
C ALA A 208 -0.98 17.72 -0.22
N ASP A 209 -0.33 18.33 0.77
CA ASP A 209 0.47 19.55 0.70
C ASP A 209 1.99 19.26 0.68
N VAL A 210 2.40 18.01 0.84
CA VAL A 210 3.80 17.59 0.78
C VAL A 210 4.09 17.04 -0.60
N LEU A 211 4.67 17.87 -1.44
CA LEU A 211 5.21 17.44 -2.72
C LEU A 211 6.51 16.66 -2.47
N PRO A 212 6.60 15.38 -2.87
CA PRO A 212 7.83 14.62 -2.73
C PRO A 212 8.92 15.27 -3.59
N VAL A 213 10.14 15.29 -3.06
CA VAL A 213 11.29 15.84 -3.78
C VAL A 213 11.86 14.72 -4.62
N GLN A 214 11.82 14.88 -5.95
CA GLN A 214 12.40 13.88 -6.83
C GLN A 214 13.93 13.89 -6.68
N THR A 215 14.44 12.82 -6.08
CA THR A 215 15.85 12.75 -5.66
C THR A 215 16.81 12.42 -6.81
N SER A 216 16.32 11.84 -7.89
CA SER A 216 17.11 11.49 -9.07
C SER A 216 16.65 12.30 -10.28
N PRO A 217 17.51 13.18 -10.84
CA PRO A 217 17.23 13.92 -12.07
C PRO A 217 16.86 13.01 -13.25
N ASP A 218 17.37 11.77 -13.26
CA ASP A 218 17.18 10.81 -14.34
C ASP A 218 15.97 9.86 -14.15
N ALA A 219 15.08 10.15 -13.19
CA ALA A 219 13.93 9.27 -12.95
C ALA A 219 12.90 9.36 -14.08
N THR A 220 12.77 8.28 -14.83
CA THR A 220 11.78 8.16 -15.91
C THR A 220 10.37 7.82 -15.42
N SER A 221 10.24 7.36 -14.17
CA SER A 221 8.98 6.97 -13.55
C SER A 221 8.86 7.44 -12.11
N ALA A 222 7.64 7.78 -11.66
CA ALA A 222 7.35 8.19 -10.28
C ALA A 222 6.11 7.50 -9.70
N PHE A 223 6.04 7.41 -8.38
CA PHE A 223 4.83 7.01 -7.65
C PHE A 223 4.09 8.25 -7.19
N VAL A 224 2.76 8.25 -7.31
CA VAL A 224 1.89 9.32 -6.81
C VAL A 224 0.91 8.71 -5.84
N SER A 225 0.99 9.06 -4.56
CA SER A 225 0.05 8.55 -3.56
C SER A 225 -1.28 9.29 -3.67
N ILE A 226 -2.33 8.54 -4.01
CA ILE A 226 -3.69 9.09 -4.19
C ILE A 226 -4.59 8.86 -2.98
N MET A 227 -4.21 7.92 -2.12
CA MET A 227 -4.99 7.56 -0.93
C MET A 227 -4.17 6.76 0.07
N ARG A 228 -4.65 6.71 1.32
CA ARG A 228 -4.06 5.94 2.41
C ARG A 228 -5.12 5.17 3.18
N GLY A 229 -4.72 4.06 3.79
CA GLY A 229 -5.60 3.20 4.57
C GLY A 229 -6.50 2.31 3.71
N CYS A 230 -7.22 1.38 4.33
CA CYS A 230 -8.05 0.41 3.61
C CYS A 230 -9.23 -0.01 4.46
N ASP A 231 -10.44 0.10 3.90
CA ASP A 231 -11.66 -0.30 4.58
C ASP A 231 -12.05 -1.77 4.32
N ASN A 232 -11.33 -2.55 3.49
CA ASN A 232 -11.73 -3.91 3.10
C ASN A 232 -11.71 -4.97 4.22
N MET A 233 -11.04 -4.73 5.35
CA MET A 233 -10.82 -5.65 6.50
C MET A 233 -10.77 -7.16 6.15
N CYS A 234 -9.98 -7.52 5.13
CA CYS A 234 -9.70 -8.92 4.83
C CYS A 234 -9.16 -9.61 6.08
N SER A 235 -9.53 -10.88 6.31
CA SER A 235 -9.26 -11.53 7.61
C SER A 235 -7.77 -11.64 7.94
N TYR A 236 -6.90 -11.72 6.93
CA TYR A 236 -5.45 -11.81 7.05
C TYR A 236 -4.72 -10.47 7.00
N CYS A 237 -5.40 -9.38 6.61
CA CYS A 237 -4.73 -8.13 6.28
C CYS A 237 -4.53 -7.24 7.52
N ILE A 238 -3.30 -6.78 7.73
CA ILE A 238 -2.95 -5.89 8.84
C ILE A 238 -3.18 -4.41 8.52
N VAL A 239 -3.27 -4.06 7.23
CA VAL A 239 -3.29 -2.69 6.73
C VAL A 239 -4.31 -1.78 7.43
N PRO A 240 -5.56 -2.18 7.69
CA PRO A 240 -6.52 -1.29 8.36
C PRO A 240 -6.10 -0.90 9.77
N PHE A 241 -5.35 -1.78 10.43
CA PHE A 241 -4.82 -1.52 11.77
C PHE A 241 -3.56 -0.69 11.72
N THR A 242 -2.82 -0.71 10.59
CA THR A 242 -1.53 -0.03 10.49
C THR A 242 -1.45 1.24 9.66
N ARG A 243 -2.47 1.50 8.84
CA ARG A 243 -2.60 2.71 8.02
C ARG A 243 -3.97 3.35 8.17
N GLY A 244 -4.75 2.87 9.14
CA GLY A 244 -6.07 3.38 9.45
C GLY A 244 -7.12 3.12 8.37
N ARG A 245 -8.21 3.87 8.51
CA ARG A 245 -9.34 3.87 7.57
C ARG A 245 -8.96 4.53 6.27
N GLU A 246 -9.73 4.20 5.24
CA GLU A 246 -9.49 4.71 3.89
C GLU A 246 -9.77 6.21 3.76
N ARG A 247 -8.76 6.95 3.28
CA ARG A 247 -8.78 8.40 3.04
C ARG A 247 -8.22 8.68 1.65
N SER A 248 -8.95 9.44 0.84
CA SER A 248 -8.49 9.83 -0.49
C SER A 248 -7.93 11.24 -0.45
N ARG A 249 -6.84 11.47 -1.19
CA ARG A 249 -6.26 12.79 -1.39
C ARG A 249 -7.14 13.60 -2.35
N PRO A 250 -7.27 14.93 -2.17
CA PRO A 250 -8.00 15.78 -3.11
C PRO A 250 -7.50 15.66 -4.55
N LEU A 251 -8.42 15.64 -5.52
CA LEU A 251 -8.13 15.47 -6.95
C LEU A 251 -7.19 16.57 -7.45
N ALA A 252 -7.47 17.83 -7.12
CA ALA A 252 -6.66 18.97 -7.56
C ALA A 252 -5.18 18.83 -7.15
N SER A 253 -4.94 18.36 -5.92
CA SER A 253 -3.58 18.13 -5.40
C SER A 253 -2.87 16.99 -6.14
N ILE A 254 -3.58 15.91 -6.48
CA ILE A 254 -3.01 14.81 -7.28
C ILE A 254 -2.65 15.29 -8.69
N LEU A 255 -3.56 16.02 -9.36
CA LEU A 255 -3.33 16.52 -10.71
C LEU A 255 -2.18 17.53 -10.76
N GLN A 256 -2.03 18.37 -9.73
CA GLN A 256 -0.90 19.28 -9.61
C GLN A 256 0.42 18.53 -9.52
N GLU A 257 0.52 17.50 -8.69
CA GLU A 257 1.74 16.68 -8.59
C GLU A 257 2.05 15.96 -9.91
N VAL A 258 1.04 15.38 -10.55
CA VAL A 258 1.19 14.72 -11.87
C VAL A 258 1.68 15.72 -12.92
N LYS A 259 1.17 16.96 -12.91
CA LYS A 259 1.59 18.02 -13.83
C LYS A 259 3.05 18.43 -13.59
N MET A 260 3.45 18.59 -12.32
CA MET A 260 4.83 18.91 -11.96
C MET A 260 5.81 17.81 -12.37
N LEU A 261 5.44 16.54 -12.20
CA LEU A 261 6.27 15.41 -12.63
C LEU A 261 6.42 15.37 -14.16
N SER A 262 5.34 15.66 -14.90
CA SER A 262 5.40 15.81 -16.36
C SER A 262 6.34 16.96 -16.77
N ASP A 263 6.25 18.13 -16.10
CA ASP A 263 7.14 19.28 -16.37
C ASP A 263 8.62 18.98 -16.04
N GLN A 264 8.89 18.03 -15.15
CA GLN A 264 10.23 17.52 -14.83
C GLN A 264 10.73 16.44 -15.81
N GLY A 265 9.92 16.05 -16.80
CA GLY A 265 10.29 15.07 -17.82
C GLY A 265 9.98 13.61 -17.45
N VAL A 266 9.23 13.36 -16.37
CA VAL A 266 8.78 12.01 -16.01
C VAL A 266 7.81 11.48 -17.07
N LYS A 267 8.02 10.23 -17.49
CA LYS A 267 7.26 9.58 -18.57
C LYS A 267 6.29 8.51 -18.11
N GLU A 268 6.33 8.12 -16.84
CA GLU A 268 5.36 7.21 -16.25
C GLU A 268 5.04 7.59 -14.81
N VAL A 269 3.75 7.71 -14.49
CA VAL A 269 3.29 7.84 -13.11
C VAL A 269 2.47 6.61 -12.72
N THR A 270 2.77 6.06 -11.54
CA THR A 270 1.97 4.98 -10.95
C THR A 270 1.16 5.53 -9.78
N LEU A 271 -0.16 5.58 -9.95
CA LEU A 271 -1.11 5.92 -8.89
C LEU A 271 -1.07 4.83 -7.82
N LEU A 272 -0.77 5.23 -6.59
CA LEU A 272 -0.42 4.35 -5.49
C LEU A 272 -1.39 4.55 -4.31
N GLY A 273 -1.80 3.43 -3.72
CA GLY A 273 -2.68 3.37 -2.56
C GLY A 273 -2.85 1.94 -2.09
N GLN A 274 -3.61 1.73 -1.01
CA GLN A 274 -3.92 0.37 -0.53
C GLN A 274 -5.12 -0.26 -1.25
N ASN A 275 -6.03 0.56 -1.78
CA ASN A 275 -7.17 0.15 -2.59
C ASN A 275 -7.51 1.22 -3.63
N VAL A 276 -6.65 1.42 -4.64
CA VAL A 276 -6.73 2.61 -5.52
C VAL A 276 -8.09 2.85 -6.18
N ASN A 277 -8.81 1.78 -6.51
CA ASN A 277 -10.09 1.86 -7.20
C ASN A 277 -11.30 2.11 -6.27
N SER A 278 -11.11 2.17 -4.95
CA SER A 278 -12.09 2.77 -4.03
C SER A 278 -11.87 4.27 -3.80
N PHE A 279 -10.92 4.90 -4.52
CA PHE A 279 -10.70 6.34 -4.47
C PHE A 279 -12.01 7.13 -4.57
N ARG A 280 -12.16 8.05 -3.62
CA ARG A 280 -13.32 8.91 -3.49
C ARG A 280 -12.92 10.23 -2.86
N ASP A 281 -12.83 11.26 -3.68
CA ASP A 281 -12.59 12.62 -3.23
C ASP A 281 -13.92 13.27 -2.81
N THR A 282 -13.95 13.77 -1.58
CA THR A 282 -15.11 14.45 -0.98
C THR A 282 -14.86 15.94 -0.72
N SER A 283 -13.68 16.45 -1.10
CA SER A 283 -13.26 17.84 -0.86
C SER A 283 -14.10 18.84 -1.67
N GLU A 284 -14.46 18.49 -2.89
CA GLU A 284 -15.39 19.26 -3.72
C GLU A 284 -16.78 18.62 -3.64
N VAL A 285 -17.72 19.31 -3.01
CA VAL A 285 -19.13 18.90 -2.97
C VAL A 285 -19.77 19.21 -4.33
N GLN A 286 -19.44 18.40 -5.35
CA GLN A 286 -20.12 18.43 -6.63
C GLN A 286 -21.04 17.22 -6.75
N PHE A 287 -22.32 17.48 -6.52
CA PHE A 287 -23.48 16.62 -6.74
C PHE A 287 -23.50 15.25 -6.04
N ARG A 288 -24.66 14.91 -5.46
CA ARG A 288 -25.01 13.53 -5.16
C ARG A 288 -25.00 12.76 -6.49
N SER A 289 -23.98 11.94 -6.72
CA SER A 289 -24.01 10.99 -7.84
C SER A 289 -25.33 10.22 -7.78
N ALA A 290 -26.12 10.28 -8.85
CA ALA A 290 -27.48 9.72 -8.91
C ALA A 290 -27.50 8.17 -8.86
N ALA A 291 -26.34 7.53 -9.00
CA ALA A 291 -26.21 6.07 -8.95
C ALA A 291 -25.27 5.65 -7.81
N ALA A 292 -25.73 4.68 -7.01
CA ALA A 292 -24.87 3.99 -6.06
C ALA A 292 -23.67 3.38 -6.81
N PRO A 293 -22.46 3.38 -6.22
CA PRO A 293 -21.32 2.71 -6.84
C PRO A 293 -21.66 1.23 -7.08
N GLY A 294 -21.71 0.82 -8.34
CA GLY A 294 -21.90 -0.57 -8.71
C GLY A 294 -20.64 -1.36 -8.39
N LEU A 295 -20.78 -2.39 -7.56
CA LEU A 295 -19.74 -3.41 -7.41
C LEU A 295 -19.67 -4.24 -8.69
N SER A 296 -18.52 -4.86 -8.93
CA SER A 296 -18.39 -5.90 -9.95
C SER A 296 -19.50 -6.96 -9.76
N ARG A 297 -20.07 -7.46 -10.87
CA ARG A 297 -21.13 -8.48 -10.83
C ARG A 297 -20.69 -9.72 -10.03
N GLY A 298 -21.52 -10.16 -9.09
CA GLY A 298 -21.23 -11.31 -8.22
C GLY A 298 -20.35 -10.96 -7.01
N PHE A 299 -20.00 -9.69 -6.80
CA PHE A 299 -19.25 -9.23 -5.64
C PHE A 299 -20.19 -8.60 -4.61
N SER A 300 -19.83 -8.77 -3.35
CA SER A 300 -20.52 -8.20 -2.20
C SER A 300 -19.52 -7.48 -1.30
N THR A 301 -20.01 -6.55 -0.49
CA THR A 301 -19.17 -5.86 0.47
C THR A 301 -19.92 -5.66 1.77
N ILE A 302 -19.21 -5.84 2.89
CA ILE A 302 -19.76 -5.62 4.24
C ILE A 302 -19.60 -4.17 4.70
N TYR A 303 -19.03 -3.31 3.86
CA TYR A 303 -18.75 -1.92 4.19
C TYR A 303 -19.81 -0.99 3.62
N ARG A 304 -20.14 0.03 4.40
CA ARG A 304 -21.10 1.05 3.97
C ARG A 304 -20.50 1.83 2.80
N ALA A 305 -21.23 1.87 1.69
CA ALA A 305 -20.87 2.72 0.57
C ALA A 305 -20.81 4.19 1.03
N LYS A 306 -19.74 4.88 0.67
CA LYS A 306 -19.61 6.32 0.87
C LYS A 306 -20.48 7.01 -0.19
N GLU A 307 -21.32 7.96 0.22
CA GLU A 307 -22.20 8.73 -0.68
C GLU A 307 -21.44 9.93 -1.29
N GLY A 308 -21.68 10.21 -2.57
CA GLY A 308 -21.12 11.39 -3.26
C GLY A 308 -19.61 11.35 -3.52
N GLY A 309 -19.06 12.44 -4.06
CA GLY A 309 -17.62 12.59 -4.32
C GLY A 309 -17.14 12.01 -5.65
N LEU A 310 -15.98 12.50 -6.11
CA LEU A 310 -15.35 12.12 -7.37
C LEU A 310 -14.71 10.73 -7.26
N ARG A 311 -15.02 9.83 -8.19
CA ARG A 311 -14.60 8.42 -8.15
C ARG A 311 -13.27 8.20 -8.87
N PHE A 312 -12.69 7.01 -8.67
CA PHE A 312 -11.45 6.60 -9.35
C PHE A 312 -11.48 6.78 -10.88
N ALA A 313 -12.59 6.47 -11.55
CA ALA A 313 -12.71 6.68 -13.00
C ALA A 313 -12.52 8.15 -13.41
N HIS A 314 -13.00 9.10 -12.59
CA HIS A 314 -12.85 10.52 -12.86
C HIS A 314 -11.40 10.97 -12.64
N LEU A 315 -10.77 10.51 -11.55
CA LEU A 315 -9.34 10.75 -11.30
C LEU A 315 -8.50 10.22 -12.46
N LEU A 316 -8.75 8.99 -12.89
CA LEU A 316 -8.01 8.35 -13.97
C LEU A 316 -8.19 9.09 -15.31
N ASP A 317 -9.41 9.55 -15.60
CA ASP A 317 -9.68 10.36 -16.81
C ASP A 317 -8.91 11.68 -16.77
N GLN A 318 -9.00 12.42 -15.66
CA GLN A 318 -8.31 13.70 -15.51
C GLN A 318 -6.78 13.55 -15.53
N ALA A 319 -6.24 12.54 -14.83
CA ALA A 319 -4.80 12.28 -14.83
C ALA A 319 -4.29 11.94 -16.25
N SER A 320 -5.05 11.18 -17.05
CA SER A 320 -4.67 10.85 -18.42
C SER A 320 -4.64 12.06 -19.37
N ARG A 321 -5.35 13.15 -19.04
CA ARG A 321 -5.39 14.39 -19.84
C ARG A 321 -4.25 15.37 -19.54
N VAL A 322 -3.54 15.20 -18.42
CA VAL A 322 -2.45 16.11 -18.01
C VAL A 322 -1.33 16.11 -19.03
N ASP A 323 -0.90 14.92 -19.46
CA ASP A 323 0.10 14.74 -20.50
C ASP A 323 -0.16 13.44 -21.28
N PRO A 324 -0.60 13.53 -22.55
CA PRO A 324 -0.82 12.35 -23.38
C PRO A 324 0.45 11.57 -23.72
N GLU A 325 1.64 12.15 -23.53
CA GLU A 325 2.95 11.49 -23.69
C GLU A 325 3.50 10.92 -22.38
N MET A 326 2.68 10.83 -21.33
CA MET A 326 3.03 10.22 -20.05
C MET A 326 2.12 9.03 -19.75
N ARG A 327 2.72 7.88 -19.44
CA ARG A 327 2.01 6.67 -19.03
C ARG A 327 1.38 6.85 -17.66
N ILE A 328 0.11 6.47 -17.55
CA ILE A 328 -0.61 6.37 -16.28
C ILE A 328 -0.79 4.89 -15.95
N ARG A 329 -0.24 4.47 -14.81
CA ARG A 329 -0.41 3.14 -14.23
C ARG A 329 -1.11 3.26 -12.88
N PHE A 330 -1.72 2.19 -12.43
CA PHE A 330 -2.20 2.07 -11.06
C PHE A 330 -1.96 0.64 -10.54
N THR A 331 -1.88 0.49 -9.23
CA THR A 331 -1.64 -0.80 -8.58
C THR A 331 -2.46 -0.93 -7.31
N SER A 332 -2.53 -2.15 -6.76
CA SER A 332 -3.33 -2.47 -5.57
C SER A 332 -4.83 -2.14 -5.68
N PRO A 333 -5.53 -2.37 -6.81
CA PRO A 333 -6.98 -2.28 -6.83
C PRO A 333 -7.61 -3.55 -6.22
N HIS A 334 -8.84 -3.43 -5.72
CA HIS A 334 -9.64 -4.57 -5.29
C HIS A 334 -10.55 -5.05 -6.43
N PRO A 335 -10.64 -6.36 -6.72
CA PRO A 335 -11.46 -6.88 -7.85
C PRO A 335 -12.95 -6.48 -7.80
N LYS A 336 -13.48 -6.20 -6.60
CA LYS A 336 -14.87 -5.74 -6.39
C LYS A 336 -15.16 -4.34 -6.97
N ASP A 337 -14.14 -3.51 -7.14
CA ASP A 337 -14.25 -2.09 -7.48
C ASP A 337 -13.80 -1.85 -8.94
N PHE A 338 -14.15 -2.75 -9.87
CA PHE A 338 -13.87 -2.61 -11.31
C PHE A 338 -15.17 -2.37 -12.11
N PRO A 339 -15.69 -1.13 -12.12
CA PRO A 339 -16.83 -0.79 -12.96
C PRO A 339 -16.42 -0.74 -14.44
N ASP A 340 -17.39 -0.96 -15.32
CA ASP A 340 -17.17 -0.97 -16.78
C ASP A 340 -16.56 0.36 -17.27
N GLU A 341 -16.89 1.49 -16.63
CA GLU A 341 -16.30 2.82 -16.90
C GLU A 341 -14.77 2.82 -16.83
N VAL A 342 -14.17 2.10 -15.87
CA VAL A 342 -12.71 2.03 -15.73
C VAL A 342 -12.11 1.18 -16.85
N LEU A 343 -12.78 0.08 -17.21
CA LEU A 343 -12.30 -0.81 -18.29
C LEU A 343 -12.34 -0.10 -19.64
N GLN A 344 -13.44 0.61 -19.93
CA GLN A 344 -13.59 1.43 -21.13
C GLN A 344 -12.52 2.52 -21.18
N LEU A 345 -12.28 3.23 -20.07
CA LEU A 345 -11.26 4.28 -20.04
C LEU A 345 -9.84 3.74 -20.30
N VAL A 346 -9.49 2.57 -19.75
CA VAL A 346 -8.20 1.90 -20.03
C VAL A 346 -8.09 1.49 -21.51
N GLN A 347 -9.20 1.12 -22.14
CA GLN A 347 -9.24 0.79 -23.55
C GLN A 347 -9.09 2.03 -24.44
N ASP A 348 -9.81 3.11 -24.13
CA ASP A 348 -9.93 4.32 -24.95
C ASP A 348 -8.68 5.21 -24.88
N ARG A 349 -7.98 5.22 -23.74
CA ARG A 349 -6.81 6.09 -23.51
C ARG A 349 -5.51 5.33 -23.77
N HIS A 350 -4.81 5.71 -24.83
CA HIS A 350 -3.54 5.09 -25.21
C HIS A 350 -2.41 5.25 -24.18
N ASN A 351 -2.48 6.30 -23.34
CA ASN A 351 -1.50 6.57 -22.29
C ASN A 351 -1.89 5.94 -20.94
N ILE A 352 -3.04 5.26 -20.83
CA ILE A 352 -3.34 4.42 -19.67
C ILE A 352 -2.84 3.00 -19.95
N CYS A 353 -1.97 2.50 -19.08
CA CYS A 353 -1.32 1.21 -19.32
C CYS A 353 -2.31 0.05 -19.29
N LYS A 354 -2.21 -0.86 -20.27
CA LYS A 354 -3.01 -2.11 -20.36
C LYS A 354 -2.52 -3.20 -19.40
N GLN A 355 -2.31 -2.84 -18.14
CA GLN A 355 -1.91 -3.76 -17.08
C GLN A 355 -2.88 -3.63 -15.91
N LEU A 356 -3.59 -4.71 -15.59
CA LEU A 356 -4.50 -4.74 -14.45
C LEU A 356 -3.98 -5.72 -13.40
N HIS A 357 -3.79 -5.20 -12.18
CA HIS A 357 -3.54 -6.03 -11.01
C HIS A 357 -4.89 -6.47 -10.44
N LEU A 358 -5.17 -7.77 -10.40
CA LEU A 358 -6.43 -8.36 -9.93
C LEU A 358 -6.14 -9.39 -8.85
N PRO A 359 -5.90 -8.97 -7.60
CA PRO A 359 -5.46 -9.88 -6.55
C PRO A 359 -6.56 -10.88 -6.16
N ALA A 360 -6.40 -12.13 -6.63
CA ALA A 360 -7.30 -13.24 -6.36
C ALA A 360 -7.19 -13.72 -4.91
N GLN A 361 -5.96 -13.79 -4.38
CA GLN A 361 -5.56 -14.35 -3.08
C GLN A 361 -5.65 -15.88 -3.00
N SER A 362 -6.75 -16.47 -3.46
CA SER A 362 -6.94 -17.93 -3.55
C SER A 362 -7.84 -18.28 -4.74
N GLY A 363 -7.76 -19.51 -5.24
CA GLY A 363 -8.70 -20.04 -6.23
C GLY A 363 -9.88 -20.82 -5.65
N SER A 364 -9.97 -20.98 -4.33
CA SER A 364 -11.09 -21.66 -3.67
C SER A 364 -12.10 -20.67 -3.10
N SER A 365 -13.37 -20.81 -3.48
CA SER A 365 -14.47 -20.00 -2.94
C SER A 365 -14.59 -20.11 -1.41
N ARG A 366 -14.33 -21.30 -0.85
CA ARG A 366 -14.35 -21.54 0.60
C ARG A 366 -13.24 -20.76 1.33
N VAL A 367 -12.04 -20.78 0.76
CA VAL A 367 -10.90 -20.01 1.30
C VAL A 367 -11.13 -18.51 1.13
N LEU A 368 -11.65 -18.07 -0.01
CA LEU A 368 -12.00 -16.66 -0.27
C LEU A 368 -13.05 -16.13 0.73
N GLU A 369 -14.03 -16.96 1.11
CA GLU A 369 -15.00 -16.63 2.15
C GLU A 369 -14.34 -16.46 3.52
N ALA A 370 -13.47 -17.40 3.92
CA ALA A 370 -12.69 -17.31 5.16
C ALA A 370 -11.74 -16.09 5.18
N MET A 371 -11.24 -15.69 3.99
CA MET A 371 -10.47 -14.48 3.76
C MET A 371 -11.30 -13.19 3.80
N ARG A 372 -12.64 -13.29 3.78
CA ARG A 372 -13.61 -12.18 3.67
C ARG A 372 -13.48 -11.37 2.39
N ARG A 373 -13.30 -12.04 1.26
CA ARG A 373 -13.13 -11.38 -0.04
C ARG A 373 -14.44 -10.87 -0.64
N GLY A 374 -15.56 -11.48 -0.28
CA GLY A 374 -16.90 -11.07 -0.73
C GLY A 374 -17.23 -11.48 -2.17
N TYR A 375 -16.54 -12.48 -2.71
CA TYR A 375 -16.78 -13.03 -4.05
C TYR A 375 -16.36 -14.51 -4.12
N THR A 376 -16.88 -15.23 -5.12
CA THR A 376 -16.53 -16.61 -5.41
C THR A 376 -15.48 -16.70 -6.53
N ARG A 377 -14.90 -17.88 -6.71
CA ARG A 377 -14.00 -18.19 -7.83
C ARG A 377 -14.67 -17.89 -9.19
N GLU A 378 -15.93 -18.27 -9.34
CA GLU A 378 -16.70 -18.12 -10.58
C GLU A 378 -16.90 -16.65 -10.93
N ALA A 379 -17.33 -15.83 -9.96
CA ALA A 379 -17.46 -14.39 -10.14
C ALA A 379 -16.13 -13.72 -10.49
N TYR A 380 -15.02 -14.19 -9.91
CA TYR A 380 -13.68 -13.72 -10.26
C TYR A 380 -13.31 -14.09 -11.71
N LEU A 381 -13.59 -15.32 -12.15
CA LEU A 381 -13.34 -15.75 -13.52
C LEU A 381 -14.19 -14.98 -14.55
N GLU A 382 -15.45 -14.69 -14.22
CA GLU A 382 -16.31 -13.83 -15.06
C GLU A 382 -15.73 -12.41 -15.20
N LEU A 383 -15.21 -11.83 -14.11
CA LEU A 383 -14.53 -10.53 -14.16
C LEU A 383 -13.28 -10.59 -15.04
N VAL A 384 -12.46 -11.63 -14.91
CA VAL A 384 -11.27 -11.83 -15.76
C VAL A 384 -11.65 -11.91 -17.22
N GLN A 385 -12.72 -12.64 -17.56
CA GLN A 385 -13.18 -12.76 -18.93
C GLN A 385 -13.63 -11.40 -19.47
N ARG A 386 -14.46 -10.67 -18.72
CA ARG A 386 -14.91 -9.31 -19.10
C ARG A 386 -13.74 -8.36 -19.34
N VAL A 387 -12.72 -8.41 -18.48
CA VAL A 387 -11.50 -7.61 -18.61
C VAL A 387 -10.77 -7.93 -19.92
N ARG A 388 -10.65 -9.21 -20.29
CA ARG A 388 -10.01 -9.62 -21.54
C ARG A 388 -10.81 -9.24 -22.77
N ASP A 389 -12.13 -9.33 -22.68
CA ASP A 389 -13.04 -8.95 -23.77
C ASP A 389 -13.02 -7.42 -24.00
N SER A 390 -12.96 -6.65 -22.92
CA SER A 390 -12.94 -5.18 -22.98
C SER A 390 -11.57 -4.63 -23.35
N ILE A 391 -10.48 -5.25 -22.88
CA ILE A 391 -9.11 -4.77 -23.10
C ILE A 391 -8.28 -5.86 -23.81
N PRO A 392 -8.34 -5.93 -25.14
CA PRO A 392 -7.53 -6.87 -25.91
C PRO A 392 -6.04 -6.71 -25.61
N GLY A 393 -5.38 -7.83 -25.30
CA GLY A 393 -3.95 -7.87 -24.98
C GLY A 393 -3.60 -7.39 -23.57
N VAL A 394 -4.57 -7.24 -22.67
CA VAL A 394 -4.33 -6.86 -21.26
C VAL A 394 -3.35 -7.80 -20.57
N SER A 395 -2.39 -7.22 -19.85
CA SER A 395 -1.50 -7.95 -18.96
C SER A 395 -2.10 -8.03 -17.57
N LEU A 396 -2.23 -9.23 -17.03
CA LEU A 396 -2.83 -9.46 -15.72
C LEU A 396 -1.76 -9.78 -14.68
N SER A 397 -1.91 -9.20 -13.50
CA SER A 397 -1.11 -9.58 -12.34
C SER A 397 -1.99 -9.92 -11.13
N SER A 398 -1.51 -10.75 -10.22
CA SER A 398 -2.29 -11.13 -9.03
C SER A 398 -1.40 -11.52 -7.86
N ASP A 399 -1.96 -11.40 -6.66
CA ASP A 399 -1.41 -11.93 -5.41
C ASP A 399 -2.05 -13.27 -5.06
N PHE A 400 -1.26 -14.20 -4.51
CA PHE A 400 -1.76 -15.45 -3.95
C PHE A 400 -1.12 -15.75 -2.60
N ILE A 401 -1.91 -16.35 -1.72
CA ILE A 401 -1.51 -16.79 -0.38
C ILE A 401 -1.71 -18.31 -0.31
N ALA A 402 -0.61 -19.05 -0.16
CA ALA A 402 -0.61 -20.50 -0.01
C ALA A 402 -0.66 -20.92 1.45
N GLY A 403 -1.54 -21.86 1.78
CA GLY A 403 -1.68 -22.43 3.13
C GLY A 403 -2.37 -21.51 4.12
N PHE A 404 -3.44 -20.82 3.70
CA PHE A 404 -4.30 -20.07 4.62
C PHE A 404 -4.99 -20.98 5.63
N CYS A 405 -5.46 -20.41 6.75
CA CYS A 405 -6.18 -21.14 7.81
C CYS A 405 -7.26 -22.07 7.24
N GLY A 406 -7.16 -23.36 7.56
CA GLY A 406 -8.08 -24.42 7.17
C GLY A 406 -7.97 -24.88 5.72
N GLU A 407 -7.01 -24.43 4.91
CA GLU A 407 -6.89 -24.75 3.48
C GLU A 407 -6.58 -26.25 3.24
N THR A 408 -7.47 -26.94 2.52
CA THR A 408 -7.30 -28.37 2.17
C THR A 408 -6.49 -28.54 0.88
N GLU A 409 -6.18 -29.78 0.52
CA GLU A 409 -5.49 -30.05 -0.75
C GLU A 409 -6.37 -29.71 -1.97
N ASP A 410 -7.68 -29.95 -1.90
CA ASP A 410 -8.61 -29.60 -2.96
C ASP A 410 -8.68 -28.09 -3.20
N ASP A 411 -8.61 -27.29 -2.14
CA ASP A 411 -8.59 -25.82 -2.27
C ASP A 411 -7.29 -25.31 -2.91
N HIS A 412 -6.17 -25.96 -2.58
CA HIS A 412 -4.89 -25.68 -3.20
C HIS A 412 -4.90 -26.04 -4.68
N GLN A 413 -5.45 -27.20 -5.06
CA GLN A 413 -5.59 -27.60 -6.47
C GLN A 413 -6.56 -26.70 -7.25
N GLN A 414 -7.59 -26.15 -6.59
CA GLN A 414 -8.38 -25.06 -7.17
C GLN A 414 -7.50 -23.82 -7.44
N THR A 415 -6.64 -23.42 -6.50
CA THR A 415 -5.71 -22.30 -6.72
C THR A 415 -4.75 -22.55 -7.89
N VAL A 416 -4.20 -23.75 -7.99
CA VAL A 416 -3.35 -24.19 -9.12
C VAL A 416 -4.10 -24.12 -10.45
N SER A 417 -5.33 -24.63 -10.52
CA SER A 417 -6.14 -24.58 -11.75
C SER A 417 -6.52 -23.15 -12.15
N LEU A 418 -6.74 -22.25 -11.18
CA LEU A 418 -7.01 -20.84 -11.47
C LEU A 418 -5.81 -20.17 -12.15
N LEU A 419 -4.58 -20.43 -11.67
CA LEU A 419 -3.36 -19.92 -12.29
C LEU A 419 -3.25 -20.37 -13.76
N ARG A 420 -3.51 -21.64 -14.04
CA ARG A 420 -3.50 -22.21 -15.41
C ARG A 420 -4.55 -21.58 -16.33
N GLN A 421 -5.76 -21.35 -15.80
CA GLN A 421 -6.86 -20.80 -16.58
C GLN A 421 -6.66 -19.31 -16.90
N VAL A 422 -6.22 -18.53 -15.91
CA VAL A 422 -6.10 -17.06 -16.04
C VAL A 422 -4.77 -16.61 -16.63
N ARG A 423 -3.70 -17.43 -16.60
CA ARG A 423 -2.41 -17.14 -17.24
C ARG A 423 -1.88 -15.72 -16.95
N TYR A 424 -1.62 -15.44 -15.68
CA TYR A 424 -1.09 -14.13 -15.27
C TYR A 424 0.32 -13.88 -15.83
N ASN A 425 0.61 -12.63 -16.16
CA ASN A 425 1.94 -12.18 -16.60
C ASN A 425 2.87 -11.94 -15.40
N VAL A 426 2.32 -11.50 -14.27
CA VAL A 426 3.07 -11.22 -13.03
C VAL A 426 2.32 -11.80 -11.83
N GLY A 427 3.01 -12.53 -10.97
CA GLY A 427 2.43 -13.17 -9.79
C GLY A 427 3.24 -12.87 -8.55
N PHE A 428 2.55 -12.41 -7.49
CA PHE A 428 3.14 -12.25 -6.16
C PHE A 428 2.62 -13.37 -5.27
N LEU A 429 3.46 -14.37 -5.03
CA LEU A 429 3.08 -15.61 -4.38
C LEU A 429 3.75 -15.67 -3.00
N PHE A 430 2.96 -15.87 -1.95
CA PHE A 430 3.45 -15.89 -0.57
C PHE A 430 2.89 -17.09 0.18
N ALA A 431 3.69 -17.65 1.10
CA ALA A 431 3.15 -18.56 2.10
C ALA A 431 2.40 -17.74 3.17
N TYR A 432 1.27 -18.26 3.66
CA TYR A 432 0.50 -17.59 4.69
C TYR A 432 1.32 -17.43 5.98
N SER A 433 1.40 -16.20 6.46
CA SER A 433 2.00 -15.84 7.74
C SER A 433 0.96 -15.12 8.58
N MET A 434 0.58 -15.73 9.69
CA MET A 434 -0.35 -15.14 10.64
C MET A 434 0.24 -13.90 11.31
N ARG A 435 -0.54 -12.83 11.38
CA ARG A 435 -0.15 -11.55 11.98
C ARG A 435 -1.06 -11.21 13.15
N GLN A 436 -0.48 -10.76 14.26
CA GLN A 436 -1.24 -10.26 15.41
C GLN A 436 -2.21 -9.15 15.00
N LYS A 437 -3.28 -8.94 15.78
CA LYS A 437 -4.40 -7.99 15.53
C LYS A 437 -5.29 -8.31 14.33
N THR A 438 -4.90 -9.20 13.43
CA THR A 438 -5.76 -9.60 12.31
C THR A 438 -6.95 -10.41 12.78
N ARG A 439 -8.06 -10.39 12.03
CA ARG A 439 -9.22 -11.22 12.37
C ARG A 439 -8.87 -12.70 12.36
N ALA A 440 -8.04 -13.15 11.41
CA ALA A 440 -7.56 -14.52 11.35
C ALA A 440 -6.87 -14.92 12.65
N TYR A 441 -5.99 -14.07 13.20
CA TYR A 441 -5.35 -14.31 14.49
C TYR A 441 -6.33 -14.47 15.66
N HIS A 442 -7.44 -13.72 15.66
CA HIS A 442 -8.42 -13.76 16.75
C HIS A 442 -9.52 -14.83 16.60
N ARG A 443 -9.80 -15.29 15.37
CA ARG A 443 -11.01 -16.05 15.04
C ARG A 443 -10.73 -17.35 14.30
N LEU A 444 -9.53 -17.54 13.76
CA LEU A 444 -9.14 -18.72 13.02
C LEU A 444 -7.90 -19.33 13.67
N GLN A 445 -7.69 -20.62 13.40
CA GLN A 445 -6.48 -21.33 13.80
C GLN A 445 -5.57 -21.47 12.58
N ASP A 446 -4.27 -21.22 12.74
CA ASP A 446 -3.27 -21.55 11.73
C ASP A 446 -2.91 -23.03 11.86
N ASP A 447 -3.71 -23.87 11.21
CA ASP A 447 -3.67 -25.34 11.28
C ASP A 447 -2.94 -26.01 10.11
N VAL A 448 -2.49 -25.23 9.11
CA VAL A 448 -1.69 -25.72 7.99
C VAL A 448 -0.21 -25.75 8.38
N PRO A 449 0.47 -26.91 8.37
CA PRO A 449 1.88 -26.99 8.73
C PRO A 449 2.81 -26.20 7.79
N ALA A 450 3.91 -25.66 8.32
CA ALA A 450 4.81 -24.77 7.58
C ALA A 450 5.44 -25.43 6.34
N GLU A 451 5.77 -26.71 6.44
CA GLU A 451 6.27 -27.52 5.33
C GLU A 451 5.24 -27.71 4.22
N VAL A 452 3.95 -27.83 4.57
CA VAL A 452 2.85 -27.90 3.60
C VAL A 452 2.68 -26.54 2.91
N LYS A 453 2.73 -25.43 3.64
CA LYS A 453 2.67 -24.07 3.06
C LYS A 453 3.80 -23.85 2.07
N ARG A 454 5.03 -24.27 2.41
CA ARG A 454 6.21 -24.14 1.54
C ARG A 454 6.07 -25.00 0.28
N ARG A 455 5.69 -26.27 0.40
CA ARG A 455 5.43 -27.16 -0.74
C ARG A 455 4.39 -26.54 -1.69
N ARG A 456 3.27 -26.06 -1.15
CA ARG A 456 2.20 -25.42 -1.94
C ARG A 456 2.69 -24.15 -2.63
N LEU A 457 3.44 -23.30 -1.93
CA LEU A 457 4.03 -22.10 -2.53
C LEU A 457 4.97 -22.45 -3.70
N GLU A 458 5.83 -23.46 -3.54
CA GLU A 458 6.74 -23.93 -4.59
C GLU A 458 5.96 -24.44 -5.82
N GLU A 459 4.88 -25.18 -5.61
CA GLU A 459 3.99 -25.62 -6.68
C GLU A 459 3.33 -24.45 -7.41
N LEU A 460 2.77 -23.46 -6.68
CA LEU A 460 2.21 -22.26 -7.29
C LEU A 460 3.25 -21.48 -8.09
N ILE A 461 4.49 -21.35 -7.58
CA ILE A 461 5.60 -20.67 -8.28
C ILE A 461 5.95 -21.41 -9.57
N SER A 462 6.03 -22.74 -9.54
CA SER A 462 6.33 -23.56 -10.71
C SER A 462 5.28 -23.37 -11.80
N VAL A 463 4.00 -23.53 -11.45
CA VAL A 463 2.87 -23.38 -12.38
C VAL A 463 2.78 -21.95 -12.91
N PHE A 464 2.95 -20.93 -12.05
CA PHE A 464 2.98 -19.55 -12.50
C PHE A 464 4.10 -19.29 -13.52
N ARG A 465 5.31 -19.78 -13.28
CA ARG A 465 6.45 -19.59 -14.20
C ARG A 465 6.21 -20.27 -15.55
N GLU A 466 5.62 -21.46 -15.56
CA GLU A 466 5.23 -22.17 -16.77
C GLU A 466 4.25 -21.34 -17.61
N GLU A 467 3.16 -20.87 -17.00
CA GLU A 467 2.13 -20.09 -17.70
C GLU A 467 2.62 -18.69 -18.11
N ALA A 468 3.41 -18.02 -17.27
CA ALA A 468 4.02 -16.74 -17.62
C ALA A 468 5.00 -16.89 -18.79
N SER A 469 5.75 -17.99 -18.85
CA SER A 469 6.62 -18.31 -20.00
C SER A 469 5.81 -18.51 -21.28
N ARG A 470 4.68 -19.24 -21.21
CA ARG A 470 3.76 -19.40 -22.35
C ARG A 470 3.17 -18.07 -22.81
N ALA A 471 2.68 -17.25 -21.87
CA ALA A 471 2.08 -15.95 -22.16
C ALA A 471 3.09 -14.98 -22.81
N ASN A 472 4.31 -14.92 -22.27
CA ASN A 472 5.37 -14.08 -22.83
C ASN A 472 5.91 -14.64 -24.15
N GLY A 473 5.95 -15.97 -24.31
CA GLY A 473 6.32 -16.64 -25.56
C GLY A 473 5.41 -16.27 -26.72
N ALA A 474 4.11 -16.05 -26.47
CA ALA A 474 3.17 -15.55 -27.47
C ALA A 474 3.46 -14.12 -27.96
N MET A 475 4.34 -13.38 -27.29
CA MET A 475 4.78 -12.05 -27.71
C MET A 475 5.97 -12.10 -28.68
N VAL A 476 6.65 -13.25 -28.84
CA VAL A 476 7.77 -13.40 -29.78
C VAL A 476 7.30 -13.11 -31.20
N GLY A 477 8.11 -12.33 -31.92
CA GLY A 477 7.80 -11.85 -33.27
C GLY A 477 6.97 -10.56 -33.30
N ARG A 478 6.33 -10.16 -32.20
CA ARG A 478 5.55 -8.93 -32.11
C ARG A 478 6.43 -7.74 -31.71
N SER A 479 6.02 -6.56 -32.15
CA SER A 479 6.63 -5.30 -31.72
C SER A 479 5.99 -4.83 -30.41
N GLN A 480 6.80 -4.26 -29.51
CA GLN A 480 6.38 -3.75 -28.21
C GLN A 480 6.90 -2.32 -28.03
N LEU A 481 6.04 -1.42 -27.56
CA LEU A 481 6.43 -0.07 -27.17
C LEU A 481 7.05 -0.10 -25.78
N VAL A 482 8.31 0.33 -25.67
CA VAL A 482 9.10 0.25 -24.45
C VAL A 482 9.51 1.65 -24.00
N LEU A 483 9.27 1.96 -22.72
CA LEU A 483 9.85 3.13 -22.06
C LEU A 483 11.23 2.76 -21.57
N VAL A 484 12.27 3.45 -22.06
CA VAL A 484 13.66 3.18 -21.70
C VAL A 484 13.95 3.67 -20.29
N GLU A 485 14.52 2.80 -19.44
CA GLU A 485 14.90 3.12 -18.06
C GLU A 485 16.40 3.39 -17.92
N GLY A 486 17.22 2.75 -18.76
CA GLY A 486 18.68 2.85 -18.73
C GLY A 486 19.37 1.50 -18.96
N PRO A 487 20.65 1.36 -18.60
CA PRO A 487 21.44 0.17 -18.87
C PRO A 487 20.91 -1.07 -18.14
N SER A 488 21.03 -2.23 -18.77
CA SER A 488 20.70 -3.52 -18.19
C SER A 488 21.65 -3.86 -17.04
N LYS A 489 21.11 -4.36 -15.93
CA LYS A 489 21.92 -4.78 -14.76
C LYS A 489 22.94 -5.87 -15.09
N ARG A 490 22.73 -6.63 -16.17
CA ARG A 490 23.58 -7.77 -16.57
C ARG A 490 24.63 -7.42 -17.61
N SER A 491 24.46 -6.32 -18.35
CA SER A 491 25.35 -5.93 -19.43
C SER A 491 25.22 -4.43 -19.70
N ALA A 492 26.34 -3.72 -19.72
CA ALA A 492 26.38 -2.31 -20.11
C ALA A 492 26.14 -2.10 -21.62
N ALA A 493 26.27 -3.16 -22.44
CA ALA A 493 26.00 -3.13 -23.88
C ALA A 493 24.51 -3.32 -24.22
N GLU A 494 23.67 -3.60 -23.22
CA GLU A 494 22.22 -3.73 -23.39
C GLU A 494 21.52 -2.61 -22.60
N LEU A 495 20.46 -2.05 -23.18
CA LEU A 495 19.50 -1.21 -22.46
C LEU A 495 18.33 -2.05 -21.97
N CYS A 496 17.63 -1.51 -20.99
CA CYS A 496 16.38 -2.09 -20.52
C CYS A 496 15.32 -1.03 -20.31
N GLY A 497 14.08 -1.49 -20.43
CA GLY A 497 12.89 -0.68 -20.22
C GLY A 497 11.69 -1.55 -19.91
N ARG A 498 10.51 -0.92 -19.87
CA ARG A 498 9.25 -1.62 -19.63
C ARG A 498 8.22 -1.35 -20.70
N ASN A 499 7.49 -2.39 -21.09
CA ASN A 499 6.37 -2.25 -22.01
C ASN A 499 5.07 -1.81 -21.29
N ASP A 500 4.01 -1.65 -22.07
CA ASP A 500 2.65 -1.32 -21.60
C ASP A 500 2.17 -2.24 -20.46
N GLY A 501 2.45 -3.56 -20.58
CA GLY A 501 2.16 -4.59 -19.60
C GLY A 501 3.05 -4.63 -18.36
N ASN A 502 3.95 -3.65 -18.18
CA ASN A 502 4.95 -3.59 -17.09
C ASN A 502 6.00 -4.72 -17.13
N ILE A 503 6.14 -5.40 -18.27
CA ILE A 503 7.12 -6.47 -18.46
C ILE A 503 8.45 -5.85 -18.87
N ARG A 504 9.54 -6.33 -18.28
CA ARG A 504 10.88 -5.87 -18.61
C ARG A 504 11.25 -6.32 -20.02
N VAL A 505 11.73 -5.39 -20.83
CA VAL A 505 12.26 -5.65 -22.16
C VAL A 505 13.74 -5.25 -22.20
N VAL A 506 14.59 -6.14 -22.70
CA VAL A 506 16.04 -5.92 -22.84
C VAL A 506 16.39 -5.97 -24.33
N PHE A 507 17.19 -5.01 -24.77
CA PHE A 507 17.56 -4.84 -26.18
C PHE A 507 18.96 -4.22 -26.25
N PRO A 508 19.71 -4.42 -27.34
CA PRO A 508 21.07 -3.90 -27.47
C PRO A 508 21.07 -2.36 -27.53
N ASP A 509 22.13 -1.74 -26.99
CA ASP A 509 22.37 -0.29 -27.15
C ASP A 509 22.95 -0.01 -28.54
N THR A 510 22.07 0.16 -29.53
CA THR A 510 22.44 0.43 -30.92
C THR A 510 21.77 1.70 -31.43
N GLU A 511 22.35 2.24 -32.49
CA GLU A 511 21.75 3.29 -33.29
C GLU A 511 20.45 2.81 -33.95
N MET A 512 19.47 3.71 -34.04
CA MET A 512 18.15 3.48 -34.64
C MET A 512 17.67 4.74 -35.34
N GLU A 513 16.66 4.60 -36.20
CA GLU A 513 15.99 5.74 -36.82
C GLU A 513 15.12 6.50 -35.81
N ASP A 514 15.15 7.84 -35.88
CA ASP A 514 14.23 8.69 -35.15
C ASP A 514 12.90 8.84 -35.92
N GLY A 515 11.90 8.06 -35.49
CA GLY A 515 10.55 8.10 -36.03
C GLY A 515 9.73 9.32 -35.62
N THR A 516 10.22 10.16 -34.70
CA THR A 516 9.49 11.33 -34.17
C THR A 516 9.67 12.62 -34.98
N GLY A 517 10.46 12.60 -36.06
CA GLY A 517 10.54 13.74 -36.98
C GLY A 517 11.60 13.64 -38.09
N SER A 518 12.89 13.58 -37.73
CA SER A 518 13.99 13.91 -38.64
C SER A 518 14.53 12.76 -39.50
N GLY A 519 14.16 11.50 -39.21
CA GLY A 519 14.80 10.32 -39.82
C GLY A 519 16.30 10.20 -39.50
N ALA A 520 16.79 11.00 -38.55
CA ALA A 520 18.18 10.95 -38.11
C ALA A 520 18.46 9.66 -37.35
N VAL A 521 19.72 9.23 -37.39
CA VAL A 521 20.20 8.10 -36.60
C VAL A 521 20.48 8.57 -35.18
N VAL A 522 19.79 7.98 -34.21
CA VAL A 522 19.87 8.34 -32.78
C VAL A 522 20.09 7.10 -31.91
N ARG A 523 20.59 7.31 -30.69
CA ARG A 523 20.64 6.27 -29.64
C ARG A 523 19.57 6.53 -28.60
N ALA A 524 19.04 5.44 -28.05
CA ALA A 524 18.00 5.50 -27.02
C ALA A 524 18.56 6.08 -25.71
N GLN A 525 17.83 7.05 -25.14
CA GLN A 525 18.12 7.62 -23.84
C GLN A 525 17.04 7.24 -22.82
N PRO A 526 17.34 7.22 -21.51
CA PRO A 526 16.30 7.12 -20.49
C PRO A 526 15.19 8.15 -20.71
N GLY A 527 13.95 7.70 -20.70
CA GLY A 527 12.77 8.55 -20.99
C GLY A 527 12.30 8.51 -22.44
N ASP A 528 13.05 7.88 -23.35
CA ASP A 528 12.56 7.64 -24.71
C ASP A 528 11.52 6.52 -24.75
N TYR A 529 10.58 6.65 -25.70
CA TYR A 529 9.78 5.52 -26.15
C TYR A 529 10.41 4.92 -27.41
N VAL A 530 10.59 3.60 -27.38
CA VAL A 530 11.19 2.86 -28.50
C VAL A 530 10.34 1.65 -28.86
N LEU A 531 10.32 1.31 -30.14
CA LEU A 531 9.67 0.11 -30.62
C LEU A 531 10.70 -1.02 -30.68
N VAL A 532 10.41 -2.13 -29.99
CA VAL A 532 11.30 -3.30 -29.92
C VAL A 532 10.58 -4.52 -30.48
N LYS A 533 11.17 -5.20 -31.46
CA LYS A 533 10.67 -6.50 -31.95
C LYS A 533 11.16 -7.61 -31.04
N VAL A 534 10.25 -8.29 -30.36
CA VAL A 534 10.60 -9.37 -29.43
C VAL A 534 11.14 -10.58 -30.21
N THR A 535 12.32 -11.06 -29.85
CA THR A 535 12.98 -12.22 -30.46
C THR A 535 12.99 -13.44 -29.54
N SER A 536 12.98 -13.22 -28.22
CA SER A 536 12.87 -14.29 -27.23
C SER A 536 12.21 -13.80 -25.96
N ALA A 537 11.71 -14.75 -25.16
CA ALA A 537 11.00 -14.47 -23.92
C ALA A 537 11.38 -15.48 -22.85
N SER A 538 11.33 -15.02 -21.61
CA SER A 538 11.34 -15.85 -20.40
C SER A 538 10.07 -15.56 -19.59
N SER A 539 9.91 -16.20 -18.44
CA SER A 539 8.77 -15.96 -17.55
C SER A 539 8.71 -14.54 -16.96
N GLN A 540 9.79 -13.75 -17.02
CA GLN A 540 9.86 -12.41 -16.40
C GLN A 540 10.36 -11.28 -17.31
N THR A 541 11.03 -11.64 -18.40
CA THR A 541 11.73 -10.67 -19.26
C THR A 541 11.57 -11.06 -20.72
N LEU A 542 11.35 -10.05 -21.56
CA LEU A 542 11.41 -10.14 -23.02
C LEU A 542 12.78 -9.67 -23.51
N LYS A 543 13.26 -10.25 -24.59
CA LYS A 543 14.44 -9.75 -25.32
C LYS A 543 14.05 -9.47 -26.76
N GLY A 544 14.65 -8.45 -27.34
CA GLY A 544 14.33 -8.08 -28.71
C GLY A 544 15.38 -7.20 -29.38
N VAL A 545 15.07 -6.84 -30.61
CA VAL A 545 15.88 -5.93 -31.43
C VAL A 545 15.16 -4.59 -31.50
N LEU A 546 15.94 -3.53 -31.31
CA LEU A 546 15.48 -2.15 -31.40
C LEU A 546 15.12 -1.82 -32.85
N LEU A 547 13.94 -1.25 -33.08
CA LEU A 547 13.48 -0.87 -34.43
C LEU A 547 13.65 0.63 -34.68
N ARG A 548 12.97 1.46 -33.87
CA ARG A 548 12.97 2.91 -34.01
C ARG A 548 12.55 3.60 -32.72
N ARG A 549 12.89 4.88 -32.60
CA ARG A 549 12.32 5.80 -31.60
C ARG A 549 10.92 6.23 -32.06
N THR A 550 9.99 6.42 -31.13
CA THR A 550 8.62 6.87 -31.42
C THR A 550 8.04 7.60 -30.21
N SER A 551 6.79 8.05 -30.30
CA SER A 551 6.00 8.62 -29.20
C SER A 551 4.87 7.68 -28.77
N LEU A 552 4.25 7.96 -27.62
CA LEU A 552 3.05 7.22 -27.19
C LEU A 552 1.91 7.42 -28.19
N ARG A 553 1.69 8.66 -28.66
CA ARG A 553 0.65 8.99 -29.65
C ARG A 553 0.86 8.31 -30.99
N GLU A 554 2.08 8.38 -31.54
CA GLU A 554 2.39 7.74 -32.83
C GLU A 554 2.20 6.22 -32.76
N SER A 555 2.69 5.59 -31.69
CA SER A 555 2.52 4.16 -31.51
C SER A 555 1.05 3.77 -31.41
N ALA A 556 0.18 4.63 -30.88
CA ALA A 556 -1.25 4.36 -30.79
C ALA A 556 -1.95 4.45 -32.15
N ALA A 557 -1.51 5.35 -33.03
CA ALA A 557 -2.05 5.51 -34.38
C ALA A 557 -1.79 4.30 -35.31
N HIS A 558 -0.84 3.43 -34.93
CA HIS A 558 -0.45 2.23 -35.70
C HIS A 558 -0.92 0.90 -35.07
N ARG A 559 -1.77 0.93 -34.04
CA ARG A 559 -2.28 -0.28 -33.33
C ARG A 559 -3.48 -0.91 -34.00
#